data_AF-A0A3S4XZA1-F1
#
_entry.id   AF-A0A3S4XZA1-F1
#
_cell.length_a   1.000
_cell.length_b   1.000
_cell.length_c   1.000
_cell.angle_alpha   90.00
_cell.angle_beta   90.00
_cell.angle_gamma   90.00
#
_symmetry.space_group_name_H-M   'P 1'
#
loop_
_entity.id
_entity.type
_entity.pdbx_description
1 polymer ?
#
loop_
_entity_poly.entity_id
_entity_poly.type
_entity_poly.pdbx_seq_one_letter_code
_entity_poly.pdbx_strand_id
1 'polypeptide(L)'
;MAIENASTDVSRYRAGDLDITNYALPPEQFVKLKKELPDQVFAARILSTYMYEINNKKAPFNDKRVRQALNYALDRNVITDKVLAQGQTPTYVFTPTYIAEGELIQQPAYSQEPMTKRNEEAIKLLEEAGFSKSNPLKFTILYNTNENHKKVAIAAASMWKANTKGLIDVKLENQEWKTYIASRRTGHYDLARAGWLADYNQATTFGNYFLSTSSNNTAKYASAEYDKAMAESYLATDAKGRAEAYAKAEAILAQDFAIVPIYNYVNPRLVKAYVGGYTAKDPQDHILLRNLYIIKH
;
A
#
# COMPACT_ATOMS: atom_id res chain seq x y z
N MET A 1 -20.21 -12.24 -11.42
CA MET A 1 -20.21 -11.15 -10.42
C MET A 1 -18.91 -11.22 -9.65
N ALA A 2 -18.19 -10.10 -9.52
CA ALA A 2 -16.98 -10.07 -8.69
C ALA A 2 -17.39 -10.20 -7.22
N ILE A 3 -16.75 -11.10 -6.48
CA ILE A 3 -16.94 -11.23 -5.03
C ILE A 3 -16.02 -10.19 -4.36
N GLU A 4 -16.60 -9.13 -3.80
CA GLU A 4 -15.83 -8.02 -3.20
C GLU A 4 -15.32 -8.33 -1.78
N ASN A 5 -15.97 -9.27 -1.09
CA ASN A 5 -15.72 -9.59 0.31
C ASN A 5 -15.01 -10.94 0.48
N ALA A 6 -13.83 -10.91 1.12
CA ALA A 6 -13.00 -12.10 1.34
C ALA A 6 -13.71 -13.20 2.16
N SER A 7 -14.60 -12.84 3.09
CA SER A 7 -15.36 -13.82 3.88
C SER A 7 -16.38 -14.56 3.02
N THR A 8 -17.03 -13.87 2.08
CA THR A 8 -17.94 -14.50 1.11
C THR A 8 -17.18 -15.43 0.16
N ASP A 9 -15.98 -15.02 -0.26
CA ASP A 9 -15.09 -15.82 -1.12
C ASP A 9 -14.67 -17.13 -0.42
N VAL A 10 -14.22 -17.05 0.84
CA VAL A 10 -13.89 -18.23 1.65
C VAL A 10 -15.10 -19.15 1.89
N SER A 11 -16.29 -18.59 2.13
CA SER A 11 -17.50 -19.40 2.31
C SER A 11 -17.86 -20.19 1.05
N ARG A 12 -17.79 -19.57 -0.13
CA ARG A 12 -18.03 -20.25 -1.42
C ARG A 12 -16.95 -21.28 -1.72
N TYR A 13 -15.69 -20.98 -1.42
CA TYR A 13 -14.59 -21.95 -1.51
C TYR A 13 -14.88 -23.21 -0.67
N ARG A 14 -15.33 -23.03 0.58
CA ARG A 14 -15.67 -24.14 1.47
C ARG A 14 -16.89 -24.93 1.02
N ALA A 15 -17.88 -24.25 0.43
CA ALA A 15 -19.05 -24.90 -0.16
C ALA A 15 -18.72 -25.72 -1.41
N GLY A 16 -17.56 -25.49 -2.04
CA GLY A 16 -17.18 -26.14 -3.31
C GLY A 16 -17.67 -25.39 -4.55
N ASP A 17 -18.14 -24.16 -4.40
CA ASP A 17 -18.67 -23.33 -5.50
C ASP A 17 -17.55 -22.61 -6.28
N LEU A 18 -16.31 -22.63 -5.79
CA LEU A 18 -15.13 -22.09 -6.45
C LEU A 18 -13.84 -22.81 -6.01
N ASP A 19 -12.85 -22.82 -6.91
CA ASP A 19 -11.62 -23.61 -6.75
C ASP A 19 -10.40 -22.80 -6.28
N ILE A 20 -10.41 -21.49 -6.54
CA ILE A 20 -9.36 -20.55 -6.18
C ILE A 20 -10.03 -19.26 -5.69
N THR A 21 -9.70 -18.80 -4.48
CA THR A 21 -10.15 -17.49 -4.00
C THR A 21 -9.37 -16.36 -4.66
N ASN A 22 -9.88 -15.14 -4.53
CA ASN A 22 -9.14 -13.94 -4.89
C ASN A 22 -7.91 -13.72 -3.97
N TYR A 23 -7.16 -12.63 -4.17
CA TYR A 23 -5.89 -12.31 -3.47
C TYR A 23 -6.05 -11.80 -2.03
N ALA A 24 -7.13 -12.17 -1.34
CA ALA A 24 -7.37 -11.72 0.04
C ALA A 24 -8.10 -12.80 0.84
N LEU A 25 -7.64 -13.01 2.08
CA LEU A 25 -8.34 -13.80 3.10
C LEU A 25 -8.75 -12.89 4.26
N PRO A 26 -9.80 -13.23 5.02
CA PRO A 26 -10.15 -12.50 6.25
C PRO A 26 -9.04 -12.69 7.31
N PRO A 27 -8.45 -11.61 7.86
CA PRO A 27 -7.40 -11.70 8.89
C PRO A 27 -7.76 -12.61 10.06
N GLU A 28 -8.98 -12.48 10.59
CA GLU A 28 -9.52 -13.24 11.72
C GLU A 28 -9.67 -14.74 11.43
N GLN A 29 -9.75 -15.15 10.16
CA GLN A 29 -9.84 -16.56 9.78
C GLN A 29 -8.49 -17.14 9.39
N PHE A 30 -7.47 -16.33 9.13
CA PHE A 30 -6.23 -16.77 8.48
C PHE A 30 -5.49 -17.87 9.25
N VAL A 31 -5.32 -17.70 10.56
CA VAL A 31 -4.68 -18.70 11.43
C VAL A 31 -5.47 -20.01 11.44
N LYS A 32 -6.80 -19.92 11.53
CA LYS A 32 -7.70 -21.08 11.49
C LYS A 32 -7.63 -21.79 10.14
N LEU A 33 -7.63 -21.03 9.03
CA LEU A 33 -7.51 -21.56 7.67
C LEU A 33 -6.18 -22.30 7.47
N LYS A 34 -5.06 -21.76 7.95
CA LYS A 34 -3.76 -22.46 7.90
C LYS A 34 -3.76 -23.78 8.67
N LYS A 35 -4.49 -23.84 9.79
CA LYS A 35 -4.60 -25.06 10.60
C LYS A 35 -5.50 -26.11 9.96
N GLU A 36 -6.62 -25.69 9.38
CA GLU A 36 -7.63 -26.60 8.81
C GLU A 36 -7.32 -27.03 7.38
N LEU A 37 -6.66 -26.17 6.60
CA LEU A 37 -6.37 -26.35 5.18
C LEU A 37 -4.90 -26.03 4.87
N PRO A 38 -3.92 -26.65 5.54
CA PRO A 38 -2.51 -26.25 5.48
C PRO A 38 -1.94 -26.24 4.06
N ASP A 39 -2.30 -27.22 3.23
CA ASP A 39 -1.80 -27.36 1.85
C ASP A 39 -2.58 -26.52 0.82
N GLN A 40 -3.61 -25.81 1.27
CA GLN A 40 -4.47 -25.00 0.39
C GLN A 40 -4.28 -23.50 0.64
N VAL A 41 -3.62 -23.10 1.73
CA VAL A 41 -3.35 -21.69 2.03
C VAL A 41 -1.99 -21.28 1.47
N PHE A 42 -2.02 -20.46 0.43
CA PHE A 42 -0.84 -19.82 -0.14
C PHE A 42 -0.77 -18.37 0.34
N ALA A 43 0.41 -17.86 0.67
CA ALA A 43 0.62 -16.47 1.10
C ALA A 43 2.02 -15.98 0.68
N ALA A 44 2.24 -15.91 -0.64
CA ALA A 44 3.51 -15.50 -1.19
C ALA A 44 3.65 -13.98 -1.20
N ARG A 45 4.89 -13.51 -0.99
CA ARG A 45 5.25 -12.09 -1.17
C ARG A 45 5.20 -11.75 -2.65
N ILE A 46 4.62 -10.60 -2.96
CA ILE A 46 4.51 -10.08 -4.32
C ILE A 46 5.18 -8.70 -4.43
N LEU A 47 5.48 -8.25 -5.65
CA LEU A 47 6.05 -6.93 -5.90
C LEU A 47 4.96 -5.87 -5.86
N SER A 48 4.47 -5.55 -4.66
CA SER A 48 3.40 -4.58 -4.50
C SER A 48 3.51 -3.83 -3.17
N THR A 49 3.07 -2.57 -3.18
CA THR A 49 3.04 -1.69 -2.01
C THR A 49 1.65 -1.15 -1.78
N TYR A 50 1.17 -1.26 -0.53
CA TYR A 50 -0.05 -0.61 -0.04
C TYR A 50 0.32 0.75 0.55
N MET A 51 -0.44 1.78 0.20
CA MET A 51 -0.26 3.13 0.71
C MET A 51 -1.58 3.86 0.92
N TYR A 52 -1.52 4.96 1.68
CA TYR A 52 -2.44 6.07 1.42
C TYR A 52 -1.77 7.04 0.46
N GLU A 53 -2.37 7.19 -0.70
CA GLU A 53 -2.02 8.23 -1.65
C GLU A 53 -2.62 9.56 -1.19
N ILE A 54 -1.80 10.61 -1.18
CA ILE A 54 -2.20 11.96 -0.80
C ILE A 54 -2.43 12.78 -2.07
N ASN A 55 -3.49 13.59 -2.13
CA ASN A 55 -3.66 14.55 -3.20
C ASN A 55 -2.74 15.77 -2.96
N ASN A 56 -1.55 15.77 -3.56
CA ASN A 56 -0.49 16.74 -3.30
C ASN A 56 -0.83 18.17 -3.76
N LYS A 57 -1.89 18.37 -4.54
CA LYS A 57 -2.35 19.69 -4.99
C LYS A 57 -3.52 20.25 -4.19
N LYS A 58 -4.12 19.46 -3.29
CA LYS A 58 -5.31 19.87 -2.52
C LYS A 58 -4.89 20.36 -1.13
N ALA A 59 -5.33 21.53 -0.72
CA ALA A 59 -5.14 21.99 0.65
C ALA A 59 -5.90 21.11 1.65
N PRO A 60 -5.35 20.83 2.85
CA PRO A 60 -4.05 21.30 3.36
C PRO A 60 -2.87 20.37 3.02
N PHE A 61 -3.05 19.37 2.16
CA PHE A 61 -2.04 18.36 1.83
C PHE A 61 -0.94 18.83 0.89
N ASN A 62 -1.10 20.00 0.27
CA ASN A 62 0.00 20.69 -0.41
C ASN A 62 1.08 21.18 0.57
N ASP A 63 0.78 21.28 1.86
CA ASP A 63 1.78 21.55 2.92
C ASP A 63 2.53 20.27 3.31
N LYS A 64 3.86 20.29 3.17
CA LYS A 64 4.73 19.18 3.53
C LYS A 64 4.62 18.80 5.02
N ARG A 65 4.40 19.75 5.92
CA ARG A 65 4.30 19.49 7.37
C ARG A 65 3.11 18.58 7.67
N VAL A 66 1.99 18.79 6.99
CA VAL A 66 0.79 17.95 7.10
C VAL A 66 1.08 16.53 6.62
N ARG A 67 1.73 16.39 5.45
CA ARG A 67 2.07 15.07 4.90
C ARG A 67 3.08 14.31 5.77
N GLN A 68 4.06 15.03 6.31
CA GLN A 68 5.06 14.50 7.23
C GLN A 68 4.41 14.02 8.53
N ALA A 69 3.52 14.82 9.12
CA ALA A 69 2.81 14.44 10.34
C ALA A 69 1.98 13.15 10.16
N LEU A 70 1.29 13.00 9.02
CA LEU A 70 0.54 11.77 8.69
C LEU A 70 1.45 10.55 8.60
N ASN A 71 2.64 10.71 8.02
CA ASN A 71 3.64 9.64 7.97
C ASN A 71 4.21 9.30 9.33
N TYR A 72 4.47 10.29 10.18
CA TYR A 72 5.05 10.07 11.49
C TYR A 72 4.07 9.37 12.42
N ALA A 73 2.81 9.83 12.45
CA ALA A 73 1.79 9.37 13.38
C ALA A 73 1.10 8.04 13.01
N LEU A 74 1.47 7.39 11.91
CA LEU A 74 0.92 6.07 11.53
C LEU A 74 1.88 4.94 11.89
N ASP A 75 1.45 4.04 12.78
CA ASP A 75 2.21 2.84 13.14
C ASP A 75 1.94 1.71 12.13
N ARG A 76 2.97 1.32 11.36
CA ARG A 76 2.86 0.29 10.33
C ARG A 76 2.83 -1.12 10.93
N ASN A 77 3.46 -1.33 12.08
CA ASN A 77 3.49 -2.61 12.77
C ASN A 77 2.11 -2.96 13.32
N VAL A 78 1.35 -1.98 13.83
CA VAL A 78 -0.04 -2.24 14.25
C VAL A 78 -0.88 -2.77 13.06
N ILE A 79 -0.74 -2.18 11.88
CA ILE A 79 -1.50 -2.63 10.70
C ILE A 79 -1.07 -4.03 10.26
N THR A 80 0.23 -4.25 10.12
CA THR A 80 0.78 -5.51 9.59
C THR A 80 0.67 -6.67 10.58
N ASP A 81 0.95 -6.44 11.86
CA ASP A 81 1.07 -7.49 12.87
C ASP A 81 -0.24 -7.74 13.64
N LYS A 82 -1.14 -6.75 13.73
CA LYS A 82 -2.38 -6.84 14.53
C LYS A 82 -3.66 -6.79 13.70
N VAL A 83 -3.71 -5.93 12.68
CA VAL A 83 -4.93 -5.78 11.85
C VAL A 83 -4.99 -6.85 10.77
N LEU A 84 -3.87 -7.12 10.09
CA LEU A 84 -3.79 -8.07 8.98
C LEU A 84 -3.20 -9.42 9.40
N ALA A 85 -2.03 -9.42 10.04
CA ALA A 85 -1.34 -10.59 10.57
C ALA A 85 -1.18 -11.75 9.56
N GLN A 86 -0.96 -11.42 8.28
CA GLN A 86 -0.94 -12.39 7.19
C GLN A 86 0.43 -12.59 6.53
N GLY A 87 1.42 -11.79 6.91
CA GLY A 87 2.78 -11.80 6.34
C GLY A 87 3.12 -10.54 5.53
N GLN A 88 2.23 -9.55 5.49
CA GLN A 88 2.57 -8.22 4.98
C GLN A 88 3.71 -7.64 5.81
N THR A 89 4.63 -6.93 5.16
CA THR A 89 5.83 -6.37 5.82
C THR A 89 5.78 -4.85 5.84
N PRO A 90 6.00 -4.17 6.99
CA PRO A 90 6.06 -2.71 7.05
C PRO A 90 7.00 -2.12 6.00
N THR A 91 6.58 -1.05 5.35
CA THR A 91 7.46 -0.24 4.49
C THR A 91 7.12 1.24 4.64
N TYR A 92 8.14 2.06 4.45
CA TYR A 92 8.08 3.52 4.49
C TYR A 92 8.55 4.14 3.16
N VAL A 93 8.76 3.30 2.15
CA VAL A 93 9.08 3.65 0.76
C VAL A 93 8.08 3.01 -0.19
N PHE A 94 7.91 3.59 -1.38
CA PHE A 94 7.01 3.11 -2.41
C PHE A 94 7.53 1.84 -3.08
N THR A 95 8.78 1.85 -3.54
CA THR A 95 9.36 0.71 -4.27
C THR A 95 9.70 -0.42 -3.29
N PRO A 96 9.18 -1.65 -3.49
CA PRO A 96 9.61 -2.80 -2.70
C PRO A 96 11.10 -3.07 -2.95
N THR A 97 11.93 -3.00 -1.91
CA THR A 97 13.41 -3.05 -2.02
C THR A 97 13.98 -4.39 -2.51
N TYR A 98 13.13 -5.41 -2.64
CA TYR A 98 13.46 -6.74 -3.15
C TYR A 98 13.09 -6.91 -4.63
N ILE A 99 12.65 -5.84 -5.30
CA ILE A 99 12.54 -5.79 -6.77
C ILE A 99 13.93 -5.74 -7.39
N ALA A 100 14.07 -6.20 -8.64
CA ALA A 100 15.33 -6.04 -9.37
C ALA A 100 15.74 -4.56 -9.46
N GLU A 101 17.00 -4.27 -9.12
CA GLU A 101 17.62 -2.94 -9.07
C GLU A 101 17.05 -2.03 -7.95
N GLY A 102 16.30 -2.59 -6.99
CA GLY A 102 15.79 -1.86 -5.83
C GLY A 102 16.66 -1.94 -4.58
N GLU A 103 17.79 -2.65 -4.62
CA GLU A 103 18.57 -3.03 -3.44
C GLU A 103 19.25 -1.86 -2.70
N LEU A 104 19.44 -0.72 -3.37
CA LEU A 104 20.05 0.47 -2.77
C LEU A 104 19.03 1.41 -2.14
N ILE A 105 17.73 1.20 -2.36
CA ILE A 105 16.66 1.98 -1.74
C ILE A 105 16.67 1.75 -0.22
N GLN A 106 16.73 2.85 0.53
CA GLN A 106 16.79 2.83 1.99
C GLN A 106 15.45 3.23 2.61
N GLN A 107 15.08 2.56 3.69
CA GLN A 107 14.00 3.06 4.54
C GLN A 107 14.44 4.38 5.20
N PRO A 108 13.57 5.41 5.28
CA PRO A 108 13.91 6.69 5.88
C PRO A 108 14.18 6.56 7.38
N ALA A 109 15.10 7.37 7.92
CA ALA A 109 15.58 7.25 9.30
C ALA A 109 14.46 7.27 10.37
N TYR A 110 13.39 8.05 10.14
CA TYR A 110 12.26 8.12 11.08
C TYR A 110 11.56 6.76 11.26
N SER A 111 11.71 5.81 10.33
CA SER A 111 11.12 4.48 10.47
C SER A 111 11.69 3.69 11.65
N GLN A 112 12.90 4.02 12.09
CA GLN A 112 13.60 3.40 13.22
C GLN A 112 13.41 4.17 14.53
N GLU A 113 12.77 5.34 14.48
CA GLU A 113 12.51 6.13 15.67
C GLU A 113 11.34 5.54 16.48
N PRO A 114 11.41 5.61 17.83
CA PRO A 114 10.28 5.23 18.67
C PRO A 114 9.01 5.99 18.29
N MET A 115 7.85 5.32 18.34
CA MET A 115 6.56 5.96 18.06
C MET A 115 6.29 7.18 18.94
N THR A 116 6.79 7.22 20.17
CA THR A 116 6.67 8.39 21.06
C THR A 116 7.30 9.64 20.45
N LYS A 117 8.56 9.55 19.99
CA LYS A 117 9.28 10.64 19.32
C LYS A 117 8.59 11.07 18.02
N ARG A 118 8.18 10.09 17.20
CA ARG A 118 7.47 10.36 15.94
C ARG A 118 6.14 11.08 16.20
N ASN A 119 5.39 10.67 17.22
CA ASN A 119 4.11 11.27 17.58
C ASN A 119 4.29 12.71 18.09
N GLU A 120 5.32 12.98 18.90
CA GLU A 120 5.65 14.33 19.36
C GLU A 120 5.94 15.28 18.19
N GLU A 121 6.77 14.84 17.24
CA GLU A 121 7.08 15.64 16.05
C GLU A 121 5.84 15.82 15.15
N ALA A 122 5.00 14.79 15.00
CA ALA A 122 3.75 14.91 14.25
C ALA A 122 2.80 15.95 14.87
N ILE A 123 2.68 15.98 16.19
CA ILE A 123 1.86 16.98 16.90
C ILE A 123 2.42 18.39 16.63
N LYS A 124 3.73 18.58 16.82
CA LYS A 124 4.39 19.87 16.58
C LYS A 124 4.16 20.37 15.15
N LEU A 125 4.34 19.51 14.15
CA LEU A 125 4.13 19.84 12.75
C LEU A 125 2.68 20.25 12.44
N LEU A 126 1.70 19.58 13.07
CA LEU A 126 0.28 19.93 12.93
C LEU A 126 -0.06 21.26 13.59
N GLU A 127 0.50 21.53 14.77
CA GLU A 127 0.33 22.81 15.47
C GLU A 127 0.94 23.97 14.68
N GLU A 128 2.16 23.79 14.13
CA GLU A 128 2.80 24.75 13.23
C GLU A 128 2.03 24.97 11.92
N ALA A 129 1.27 23.96 11.48
CA ALA A 129 0.35 24.07 10.34
C ALA A 129 -1.02 24.67 10.71
N GLY A 130 -1.24 25.04 11.98
CA GLY A 130 -2.45 25.73 12.46
C GLY A 130 -3.57 24.82 12.94
N PHE A 131 -3.30 23.53 13.17
CA PHE A 131 -4.28 22.60 13.73
C PHE A 131 -4.20 22.52 15.25
N SER A 132 -5.34 22.30 15.88
CA SER A 132 -5.47 22.16 17.32
C SER A 132 -6.61 21.20 17.66
N LYS A 133 -6.85 20.92 18.95
CA LYS A 133 -8.00 20.08 19.35
C LYS A 133 -9.36 20.73 19.01
N SER A 134 -9.45 22.06 19.02
CA SER A 134 -10.68 22.79 18.66
C SER A 134 -10.82 22.99 17.15
N ASN A 135 -9.71 22.96 16.42
CA ASN A 135 -9.64 23.00 14.96
C ASN A 135 -8.78 21.85 14.41
N PRO A 136 -9.27 20.59 14.48
CA PRO A 136 -8.46 19.45 14.05
C PRO A 136 -8.38 19.40 12.52
N LEU A 137 -7.30 18.80 12.01
CA LEU A 137 -7.17 18.41 10.62
C LEU A 137 -8.25 17.39 10.28
N LYS A 138 -9.20 17.78 9.41
CA LYS A 138 -10.32 16.95 8.97
C LYS A 138 -10.16 16.53 7.52
N PHE A 139 -10.30 15.24 7.26
CA PHE A 139 -10.28 14.70 5.89
C PHE A 139 -10.95 13.34 5.78
N THR A 140 -11.15 12.90 4.55
CA THR A 140 -11.71 11.58 4.23
C THR A 140 -10.64 10.64 3.68
N ILE A 141 -10.61 9.40 4.17
CA ILE A 141 -9.96 8.28 3.48
C ILE A 141 -10.97 7.69 2.51
N LEU A 142 -10.71 7.87 1.22
CA LEU A 142 -11.41 7.18 0.14
C LEU A 142 -10.83 5.77 -0.06
N TYR A 143 -11.67 4.76 -0.14
CA TYR A 143 -11.25 3.40 -0.48
C TYR A 143 -12.28 2.68 -1.35
N ASN A 144 -11.84 1.69 -2.13
CA ASN A 144 -12.76 0.83 -2.86
C ASN A 144 -13.43 -0.17 -1.90
N THR A 145 -14.73 -0.43 -2.08
CA THR A 145 -15.52 -1.32 -1.22
C THR A 145 -14.84 -2.68 -1.03
N ASN A 146 -14.34 -2.91 0.19
CA ASN A 146 -13.68 -4.14 0.62
C ASN A 146 -13.49 -4.08 2.15
N GLU A 147 -13.85 -5.15 2.86
CA GLU A 147 -13.79 -5.17 4.33
C GLU A 147 -12.36 -5.11 4.89
N ASN A 148 -11.36 -5.66 4.20
CA ASN A 148 -9.97 -5.56 4.65
C ASN A 148 -9.46 -4.11 4.52
N HIS A 149 -9.83 -3.40 3.45
CA HIS A 149 -9.50 -1.97 3.32
C HIS A 149 -10.19 -1.12 4.38
N LYS A 150 -11.46 -1.42 4.68
CA LYS A 150 -12.20 -0.77 5.77
C LYS A 150 -11.53 -0.98 7.13
N LYS A 151 -11.10 -2.20 7.46
CA LYS A 151 -10.36 -2.51 8.71
C LYS A 151 -9.07 -1.70 8.81
N VAL A 152 -8.28 -1.64 7.74
CA VAL A 152 -7.05 -0.83 7.70
C VAL A 152 -7.35 0.67 7.85
N ALA A 153 -8.40 1.17 7.20
CA ALA A 153 -8.83 2.57 7.31
C ALA A 153 -9.33 2.96 8.71
N ILE A 154 -10.08 2.07 9.37
CA ILE A 154 -10.51 2.27 10.76
C ILE A 154 -9.29 2.33 11.69
N ALA A 155 -8.33 1.41 11.52
CA ALA A 155 -7.12 1.39 12.32
C ALA A 155 -6.26 2.65 12.09
N ALA A 156 -6.09 3.08 10.83
CA ALA A 156 -5.37 4.30 10.50
C ALA A 156 -6.02 5.55 11.10
N ALA A 157 -7.34 5.70 10.96
CA ALA A 157 -8.10 6.79 11.56
C ALA A 157 -7.97 6.81 13.09
N SER A 158 -8.08 5.64 13.73
CA SER A 158 -7.92 5.50 15.18
C SER A 158 -6.52 5.89 15.64
N MET A 159 -5.48 5.39 14.97
CA MET A 159 -4.09 5.71 15.28
C MET A 159 -3.79 7.18 15.09
N TRP A 160 -4.14 7.78 13.95
CA TRP A 160 -3.90 9.21 13.72
C TRP A 160 -4.57 10.07 14.79
N LYS A 161 -5.81 9.77 15.17
CA LYS A 161 -6.51 10.49 16.24
C LYS A 161 -5.81 10.32 17.59
N ALA A 162 -5.48 9.08 17.98
CA ALA A 162 -4.86 8.80 19.27
C ALA A 162 -3.43 9.37 19.37
N ASN A 163 -2.60 9.10 18.36
CA ASN A 163 -1.18 9.47 18.32
C ASN A 163 -0.96 10.97 18.25
N THR A 164 -1.91 11.72 17.69
CA THR A 164 -1.86 13.19 17.63
C THR A 164 -2.72 13.85 18.70
N LYS A 165 -3.18 13.11 19.72
CA LYS A 165 -3.99 13.62 20.84
C LYS A 165 -5.27 14.35 20.38
N GLY A 166 -5.85 13.92 19.27
CA GLY A 166 -7.09 14.46 18.70
C GLY A 166 -6.91 15.61 17.71
N LEU A 167 -5.68 15.92 17.27
CA LEU A 167 -5.43 16.93 16.23
C LEU A 167 -5.84 16.47 14.83
N ILE A 168 -6.03 15.16 14.63
CA ILE A 168 -6.54 14.59 13.38
C ILE A 168 -7.91 13.93 13.62
N ASP A 169 -8.87 14.24 12.75
CA ASP A 169 -10.20 13.64 12.72
C ASP A 169 -10.54 13.15 11.30
N VAL A 170 -10.76 11.85 11.16
CA VAL A 170 -10.80 11.18 9.85
C VAL A 170 -12.16 10.55 9.60
N LYS A 171 -12.72 10.83 8.43
CA LYS A 171 -13.90 10.13 7.89
C LYS A 171 -13.49 9.03 6.91
N LEU A 172 -14.35 8.04 6.76
CA LEU A 172 -14.17 6.94 5.82
C LEU A 172 -15.25 7.03 4.74
N GLU A 173 -14.86 6.86 3.49
CA GLU A 173 -15.77 6.80 2.36
C GLU A 173 -15.42 5.61 1.47
N ASN A 174 -16.38 4.71 1.25
CA ASN A 174 -16.22 3.60 0.31
C ASN A 174 -16.94 3.88 -1.01
N GLN A 175 -16.33 3.50 -2.12
CA GLN A 175 -16.92 3.57 -3.45
C GLN A 175 -16.75 2.22 -4.18
N GLU A 176 -17.65 1.89 -5.09
CA GLU A 176 -17.43 0.77 -6.04
C GLU A 176 -16.15 1.04 -6.86
N TRP A 177 -15.47 -0.03 -7.26
CA TRP A 177 -14.14 0.03 -7.87
C TRP A 177 -13.99 1.03 -9.02
N LYS A 178 -14.91 1.03 -10.00
CA LYS A 178 -14.81 1.95 -11.15
C LYS A 178 -14.99 3.41 -10.72
N THR A 179 -15.93 3.67 -9.81
CA THR A 179 -16.14 5.00 -9.23
C THR A 179 -14.92 5.47 -8.46
N TYR A 180 -14.34 4.60 -7.61
CA TYR A 180 -13.11 4.88 -6.86
C TYR A 180 -11.94 5.25 -7.78
N ILE A 181 -11.73 4.51 -8.88
CA ILE A 181 -10.68 4.81 -9.86
C ILE A 181 -10.91 6.17 -10.53
N ALA A 182 -12.15 6.47 -10.91
CA ALA A 182 -12.49 7.76 -11.51
C ALA A 182 -12.25 8.92 -10.53
N SER A 183 -12.64 8.79 -9.27
CA SER A 183 -12.40 9.78 -8.20
C SER A 183 -10.91 10.08 -8.02
N ARG A 184 -10.05 9.04 -7.99
CA ARG A 184 -8.59 9.22 -7.91
C ARG A 184 -8.02 9.93 -9.13
N ARG A 185 -8.40 9.49 -10.34
CA ARG A 185 -7.90 10.10 -11.58
C ARG A 185 -8.26 11.58 -11.71
N THR A 186 -9.49 11.92 -11.35
CA THR A 186 -10.00 13.30 -11.40
C THR A 186 -9.56 14.16 -10.21
N GLY A 187 -8.95 13.58 -9.17
CA GLY A 187 -8.45 14.31 -8.01
C GLY A 187 -9.53 14.64 -6.96
N HIS A 188 -10.70 13.99 -7.02
CA HIS A 188 -11.79 14.16 -6.06
C HIS A 188 -11.57 13.31 -4.80
N TYR A 189 -10.46 13.56 -4.09
CA TYR A 189 -10.14 12.89 -2.83
C TYR A 189 -9.16 13.73 -2.00
N ASP A 190 -9.11 13.44 -0.69
CA ASP A 190 -8.10 13.96 0.23
C ASP A 190 -6.93 12.98 0.32
N LEU A 191 -7.20 11.84 0.97
CA LEU A 191 -6.39 10.64 0.97
C LEU A 191 -7.17 9.51 0.29
N ALA A 192 -6.50 8.71 -0.52
CA ALA A 192 -7.06 7.50 -1.07
C ALA A 192 -6.22 6.30 -0.67
N ARG A 193 -6.86 5.23 -0.17
CA ARG A 193 -6.23 3.91 -0.14
C ARG A 193 -5.73 3.63 -1.54
N ALA A 194 -4.51 3.15 -1.71
CA ALA A 194 -3.98 2.74 -3.00
C ALA A 194 -3.10 1.50 -2.85
N GLY A 195 -2.97 0.74 -3.93
CA GLY A 195 -2.02 -0.35 -4.05
C GLY A 195 -1.44 -0.33 -5.46
N TRP A 196 -0.14 -0.52 -5.58
CA TRP A 196 0.55 -0.62 -6.85
C TRP A 196 1.29 -1.95 -6.93
N LEU A 197 0.92 -2.76 -7.92
CA LEU A 197 1.56 -4.02 -8.25
C LEU A 197 2.51 -3.76 -9.44
N ALA A 198 3.69 -4.36 -9.40
CA ALA A 198 4.63 -4.29 -10.51
C ALA A 198 4.03 -4.80 -11.82
N ASP A 199 4.12 -3.99 -12.87
CA ASP A 199 3.79 -4.39 -14.25
C ASP A 199 4.91 -5.26 -14.85
N TYR A 200 6.13 -5.10 -14.34
CA TYR A 200 7.33 -5.87 -14.70
C TYR A 200 8.31 -5.90 -13.52
N ASN A 201 9.16 -6.92 -13.43
CA ASN A 201 10.09 -7.08 -12.30
C ASN A 201 11.36 -6.23 -12.48
N GLN A 202 11.23 -4.90 -12.40
CA GLN A 202 12.33 -3.95 -12.35
C GLN A 202 11.85 -2.62 -11.72
N ALA A 203 12.70 -1.94 -10.95
CA ALA A 203 12.35 -0.81 -10.09
C ALA A 203 11.59 0.35 -10.77
N THR A 204 11.78 0.61 -12.07
CA THR A 204 11.07 1.68 -12.78
C THR A 204 9.57 1.45 -12.89
N THR A 205 9.07 0.22 -12.72
CA THR A 205 7.62 -0.01 -12.63
C THR A 205 6.99 0.77 -11.47
N PHE A 206 7.75 1.00 -10.40
CA PHE A 206 7.39 1.89 -9.29
C PHE A 206 7.90 3.32 -9.56
N GLY A 207 9.19 3.50 -9.90
CA GLY A 207 9.77 4.82 -10.09
C GLY A 207 9.04 5.70 -11.13
N ASN A 208 8.57 5.12 -12.23
CA ASN A 208 7.84 5.87 -13.25
C ASN A 208 6.43 6.31 -12.83
N TYR A 209 5.88 5.74 -11.73
CA TYR A 209 4.57 6.12 -11.22
C TYR A 209 4.54 7.60 -10.80
N PHE A 210 5.61 8.10 -10.19
CA PHE A 210 5.65 9.43 -9.59
C PHE A 210 6.29 10.50 -10.45
N LEU A 211 6.67 10.19 -11.70
CA LEU A 211 7.06 11.22 -12.67
C LEU A 211 5.94 12.26 -12.81
N SER A 212 6.29 13.53 -12.89
CA SER A 212 5.32 14.64 -12.95
C SER A 212 4.37 14.53 -14.16
N THR A 213 4.81 13.87 -15.23
CA THR A 213 4.05 13.66 -16.48
C THR A 213 3.40 12.29 -16.58
N SER A 214 3.55 11.42 -15.57
CA SER A 214 3.02 10.07 -15.62
C SER A 214 1.49 10.07 -15.59
N SER A 215 0.87 9.31 -16.48
CA SER A 215 -0.58 9.13 -16.51
C SER A 215 -1.08 8.29 -15.32
N ASN A 216 -0.18 7.55 -14.67
CA ASN A 216 -0.44 6.77 -13.46
C ASN A 216 -0.39 7.62 -12.19
N ASN A 217 0.22 8.82 -12.23
CA ASN A 217 0.38 9.71 -11.09
C ASN A 217 -0.96 10.35 -10.67
N THR A 218 -1.79 9.57 -9.98
CA THR A 218 -3.04 10.09 -9.42
C THR A 218 -2.81 10.94 -8.16
N ALA A 219 -1.67 10.77 -7.49
CA ALA A 219 -1.21 11.58 -6.35
C ALA A 219 -1.05 13.09 -6.65
N LYS A 220 -0.97 13.45 -7.94
CA LYS A 220 -0.69 14.80 -8.42
C LYS A 220 0.64 15.36 -7.90
N TYR A 221 1.55 14.46 -7.53
CA TYR A 221 2.90 14.82 -7.11
C TYR A 221 3.68 15.31 -8.33
N ALA A 222 4.51 16.33 -8.13
CA ALA A 222 5.40 16.84 -9.16
C ALA A 222 6.66 17.37 -8.50
N SER A 223 7.82 16.86 -8.92
CA SER A 223 9.14 17.28 -8.43
C SER A 223 10.15 17.17 -9.56
N ALA A 224 10.73 18.31 -9.93
CA ALA A 224 11.78 18.35 -10.95
C ALA A 224 13.02 17.57 -10.52
N GLU A 225 13.30 17.50 -9.21
CA GLU A 225 14.41 16.72 -8.66
C GLU A 225 14.14 15.21 -8.80
N TYR A 226 12.91 14.77 -8.52
CA TYR A 226 12.50 13.38 -8.73
C TYR A 226 12.57 12.99 -10.20
N ASP A 227 12.00 13.82 -11.08
CA ASP A 227 12.02 13.60 -12.53
C ASP A 227 13.46 13.52 -13.05
N LYS A 228 14.34 14.39 -12.57
CA LYS A 228 15.77 14.39 -12.93
C LYS A 228 16.47 13.12 -12.43
N ALA A 229 16.25 12.70 -11.18
CA ALA A 229 16.85 11.48 -10.65
C ALA A 229 16.42 10.24 -11.44
N MET A 230 15.14 10.16 -11.81
CA MET A 230 14.65 9.10 -12.69
C MET A 230 15.25 9.20 -14.09
N ALA A 231 15.40 10.41 -14.64
CA ALA A 231 16.02 10.61 -15.95
C ALA A 231 17.49 10.16 -16.00
N GLU A 232 18.25 10.39 -14.92
CA GLU A 232 19.65 9.94 -14.76
C GLU A 232 19.76 8.41 -14.88
N SER A 233 18.75 7.65 -14.47
CA SER A 233 18.76 6.17 -14.58
C SER A 233 18.82 5.68 -16.04
N TYR A 234 18.26 6.43 -17.00
CA TYR A 234 18.28 6.07 -18.42
C TYR A 234 19.64 6.36 -19.08
N LEU A 235 20.51 7.13 -18.42
CA LEU A 235 21.87 7.42 -18.87
C LEU A 235 22.91 6.47 -18.28
N ALA A 236 22.54 5.69 -17.24
CA ALA A 236 23.42 4.73 -16.61
C ALA A 236 23.71 3.53 -17.51
N THR A 237 24.98 3.11 -17.57
CA THR A 237 25.45 2.03 -18.44
C THR A 237 25.44 0.65 -17.77
N ASP A 238 25.18 0.59 -16.46
CA ASP A 238 25.13 -0.66 -15.69
C ASP A 238 23.98 -0.65 -14.66
N ALA A 239 23.72 -1.82 -14.06
CA ALA A 239 22.64 -2.01 -13.10
C ALA A 239 22.85 -1.22 -11.79
N LYS A 240 24.12 -1.03 -11.38
CA LYS A 240 24.44 -0.32 -10.14
C LYS A 240 24.12 1.17 -10.27
N GLY A 241 24.52 1.80 -11.37
CA GLY A 241 24.20 3.20 -11.66
C GLY A 241 22.69 3.44 -11.77
N ARG A 242 21.93 2.46 -12.30
CA ARG A 242 20.46 2.51 -12.27
C ARG A 242 19.91 2.43 -10.85
N ALA A 243 20.37 1.47 -10.05
CA ALA A 243 19.95 1.32 -8.65
C ALA A 243 20.26 2.56 -7.79
N GLU A 244 21.40 3.23 -8.00
CA GLU A 244 21.75 4.49 -7.33
C GLU A 244 20.77 5.62 -7.69
N ALA A 245 20.40 5.74 -8.98
CA ALA A 245 19.41 6.70 -9.44
C ALA A 245 18.01 6.42 -8.83
N TYR A 246 17.60 5.16 -8.73
CA TYR A 246 16.33 4.79 -8.08
C TYR A 246 16.33 5.08 -6.58
N ALA A 247 17.44 4.79 -5.89
CA ALA A 247 17.58 5.13 -4.48
C ALA A 247 17.48 6.64 -4.23
N LYS A 248 18.08 7.46 -5.11
CA LYS A 248 17.97 8.92 -5.06
C LYS A 248 16.54 9.40 -5.30
N ALA A 249 15.85 8.86 -6.32
CA ALA A 249 14.46 9.21 -6.59
C ALA A 249 13.54 8.87 -5.41
N GLU A 250 13.68 7.67 -4.84
CA GLU A 250 12.90 7.25 -3.67
C GLU A 250 13.19 8.12 -2.43
N ALA A 251 14.45 8.52 -2.21
CA ALA A 251 14.81 9.43 -1.12
C ALA A 251 14.14 10.80 -1.25
N ILE A 252 14.05 11.36 -2.47
CA ILE A 252 13.33 12.61 -2.74
C ILE A 252 11.85 12.46 -2.43
N LEU A 253 11.22 11.38 -2.94
CA LEU A 253 9.79 11.09 -2.69
C LEU A 253 9.48 10.96 -1.18
N ALA A 254 10.35 10.25 -0.45
CA ALA A 254 10.23 10.04 0.98
C ALA A 254 10.44 11.35 1.76
N GLN A 255 11.42 12.17 1.36
CA GLN A 255 11.68 13.49 1.96
C GLN A 255 10.51 14.46 1.72
N ASP A 256 9.82 14.36 0.58
CA ASP A 256 8.64 15.16 0.28
C ASP A 256 7.36 14.65 0.96
N PHE A 257 7.42 13.46 1.55
CA PHE A 257 6.28 12.75 2.14
C PHE A 257 5.09 12.69 1.18
N ALA A 258 5.34 12.47 -0.11
CA ALA A 258 4.31 12.60 -1.17
C ALA A 258 3.15 11.61 -1.00
N ILE A 259 3.39 10.49 -0.32
CA ILE A 259 2.42 9.46 0.03
C ILE A 259 2.69 8.93 1.45
N VAL A 260 1.82 8.04 1.94
CA VAL A 260 2.00 7.29 3.19
C VAL A 260 2.15 5.81 2.86
N PRO A 261 3.36 5.29 2.56
CA PRO A 261 3.57 3.85 2.39
C PRO A 261 3.27 3.12 3.70
N ILE A 262 2.68 1.93 3.61
CA ILE A 262 2.26 1.17 4.80
C ILE A 262 2.94 -0.19 4.84
N TYR A 263 2.74 -1.00 3.81
CA TYR A 263 3.31 -2.35 3.77
C TYR A 263 3.56 -2.83 2.35
N ASN A 264 4.52 -3.75 2.20
CA ASN A 264 4.60 -4.59 1.02
C ASN A 264 3.68 -5.81 1.16
N TYR A 265 3.03 -6.18 0.06
CA TYR A 265 2.00 -7.20 0.05
C TYR A 265 2.54 -8.64 0.15
N VAL A 266 1.68 -9.46 0.74
CA VAL A 266 1.54 -10.88 0.38
C VAL A 266 0.19 -11.07 -0.28
N ASN A 267 0.06 -12.08 -1.15
CA ASN A 267 -1.23 -12.47 -1.73
C ASN A 267 -1.73 -13.77 -1.09
N PRO A 268 -2.50 -13.68 0.02
CA PRO A 268 -3.09 -14.84 0.64
C PRO A 268 -4.25 -15.37 -0.23
N ARG A 269 -4.23 -16.65 -0.58
CA ARG A 269 -5.27 -17.34 -1.36
C ARG A 269 -5.54 -18.73 -0.82
N LEU A 270 -6.76 -19.21 -1.01
CA LEU A 270 -7.10 -20.63 -0.95
C LEU A 270 -7.09 -21.20 -2.37
N VAL A 271 -6.45 -22.35 -2.54
CA VAL A 271 -6.41 -23.11 -3.79
C VAL A 271 -6.70 -24.57 -3.50
N LYS A 272 -7.72 -25.14 -4.16
CA LYS A 272 -8.11 -26.53 -3.92
C LYS A 272 -6.96 -27.47 -4.23
N ALA A 273 -6.83 -28.54 -3.44
CA ALA A 273 -5.74 -29.50 -3.58
C ALA A 273 -5.71 -30.18 -4.97
N TYR A 274 -6.85 -30.25 -5.65
CA TYR A 274 -6.94 -30.78 -7.01
C TYR A 274 -6.55 -29.79 -8.11
N VAL A 275 -6.26 -28.53 -7.79
CA VAL A 275 -5.80 -27.54 -8.76
C VAL A 275 -4.28 -27.61 -8.86
N GLY A 276 -3.79 -28.22 -9.94
CA GLY A 276 -2.37 -28.23 -10.30
C GLY A 276 -1.95 -26.99 -11.09
N GLY A 277 -0.64 -26.72 -11.09
CA GLY A 277 -0.03 -25.64 -11.89
C GLY A 277 0.05 -24.27 -11.19
N TYR A 278 -0.64 -24.07 -10.07
CA TYR A 278 -0.50 -22.87 -9.24
C TYR A 278 0.73 -22.99 -8.33
N THR A 279 1.73 -22.12 -8.52
CA THR A 279 3.01 -22.21 -7.80
C THR A 279 3.14 -21.21 -6.63
N ALA A 280 2.36 -20.13 -6.65
CA ALA A 280 2.53 -18.95 -5.81
C ALA A 280 3.96 -18.33 -5.86
N LYS A 281 4.74 -18.60 -6.92
CA LYS A 281 6.12 -18.07 -7.06
C LYS A 281 6.23 -16.91 -8.03
N ASP A 282 5.18 -16.60 -8.79
CA ASP A 282 5.17 -15.44 -9.68
C ASP A 282 5.09 -14.16 -8.84
N PRO A 283 6.11 -13.28 -8.87
CA PRO A 283 6.11 -12.04 -8.09
C PRO A 283 5.04 -11.03 -8.56
N GLN A 284 4.45 -11.21 -9.75
CA GLN A 284 3.32 -10.42 -10.27
C GLN A 284 1.96 -11.09 -10.00
N ASP A 285 1.94 -12.32 -9.49
CA ASP A 285 0.72 -13.12 -9.23
C ASP A 285 -0.20 -13.27 -10.46
N HIS A 286 0.36 -13.38 -11.67
CA HIS A 286 -0.43 -13.67 -12.86
C HIS A 286 -0.90 -15.13 -12.86
N ILE A 287 -2.21 -15.32 -12.89
CA ILE A 287 -2.83 -16.65 -13.00
C ILE A 287 -3.28 -16.85 -14.45
N LEU A 288 -2.54 -17.66 -15.19
CA LEU A 288 -2.87 -18.02 -16.57
C LEU A 288 -3.59 -19.37 -16.58
N LEU A 289 -4.86 -19.40 -17.01
CA LEU A 289 -5.65 -20.63 -17.07
C LEU A 289 -4.96 -21.76 -17.86
N ARG A 290 -4.22 -21.42 -18.92
CA ARG A 290 -3.42 -22.37 -19.71
C ARG A 290 -2.31 -23.10 -18.94
N ASN A 291 -1.94 -22.62 -17.76
CA ASN A 291 -0.94 -23.25 -16.89
C ASN A 291 -1.58 -24.12 -15.80
N LEU A 292 -2.91 -24.04 -15.63
CA LEU A 292 -3.62 -24.79 -14.61
C LEU A 292 -4.16 -26.10 -15.19
N TYR A 293 -4.28 -27.11 -14.33
CA TYR A 293 -4.91 -28.38 -14.66
C TYR A 293 -5.63 -28.96 -13.43
N ILE A 294 -6.64 -29.78 -13.66
CA ILE A 294 -7.38 -30.45 -12.58
C ILE A 294 -6.86 -31.87 -12.42
N ILE A 295 -6.35 -32.17 -11.23
CA ILE A 295 -6.00 -33.51 -10.80
C ILE A 295 -7.30 -34.24 -10.46
N LYS A 296 -7.42 -35.50 -10.90
CA LYS A 296 -8.58 -36.33 -10.56
C LYS A 296 -8.74 -36.41 -9.04
N HIS A 297 -9.95 -36.16 -8.54
CA HIS A 297 -10.32 -36.11 -7.13
C HIS A 297 -11.72 -36.70 -6.91
#